data_AF-A0A2A2JAC0-F1
#
_entry.id   AF-A0A2A2JAC0-F1
#
_cell.length_a   1.000
_cell.length_b   1.000
_cell.length_c   1.000
_cell.angle_alpha   90.00
_cell.angle_beta   90.00
_cell.angle_gamma   90.00
#
_symmetry.space_group_name_H-M   'P 1'
#
loop_
_entity.id
_entity.type
_entity.pdbx_description
1 polymer ?
#
loop_
_entity_poly.entity_id
_entity_poly.type
_entity_poly.pdbx_seq_one_letter_code
_entity_poly.pdbx_strand_id
1 'polypeptide(L)'
;MFKYFYEEGKLYQKNIVVCQINIEIHEPLNDDMKQQTHNFLVRLAKEGRYAVFRPAKLYQLLRIYLFNFGEKICMDKYVSPPKTKT
;
A
#
# COMPACT_ATOMS: atom_id res chain seq x y z
N MET A 1 -2.84 13.08 2.42
CA MET A 1 -3.24 12.08 1.40
C MET A 1 -3.40 10.68 1.99
N PHE A 2 -2.45 10.18 2.78
CA PHE A 2 -2.41 8.79 3.25
C PHE A 2 -3.64 8.24 3.99
N LYS A 3 -4.38 9.09 4.72
CA LYS A 3 -5.59 8.70 5.47
C LYS A 3 -6.72 8.09 4.64
N TYR A 4 -6.70 8.25 3.31
CA TYR A 4 -7.70 7.62 2.43
C TYR A 4 -7.60 6.10 2.42
N PHE A 5 -6.42 5.53 2.71
CA PHE A 5 -6.12 4.10 2.60
C PHE A 5 -6.28 3.30 3.90
N TYR A 6 -6.51 3.98 5.03
CA TYR A 6 -6.76 3.34 6.33
C TYR A 6 -8.11 2.61 6.34
N GLU A 7 -8.31 1.73 7.31
CA GLU A 7 -9.58 1.01 7.53
C GLU A 7 -10.74 1.98 7.78
N GLU A 8 -10.50 3.06 8.50
CA GLU A 8 -11.47 4.13 8.70
C GLU A 8 -11.50 5.16 7.55
N GLY A 9 -10.71 4.94 6.50
CA GLY A 9 -10.52 5.87 5.39
C GLY A 9 -11.70 5.92 4.42
N LYS A 10 -11.83 7.03 3.68
CA LYS A 10 -12.95 7.24 2.75
C LYS A 10 -13.04 6.20 1.62
N LEU A 11 -11.93 5.55 1.24
CA LEU A 11 -11.99 4.48 0.24
C LEU A 11 -12.66 3.24 0.80
N TYR A 12 -12.27 2.84 2.01
CA TYR A 12 -12.89 1.72 2.71
C TYR A 12 -14.38 1.98 3.00
N GLN A 13 -14.72 3.17 3.50
CA GLN A 13 -16.12 3.59 3.75
C GLN A 13 -17.00 3.56 2.49
N LYS A 14 -16.41 3.65 1.29
CA LYS A 14 -17.11 3.61 0.01
C LYS A 14 -17.08 2.23 -0.65
N ASN A 15 -16.64 1.20 0.06
CA ASN A 15 -16.42 -0.16 -0.47
C ASN A 15 -15.49 -0.18 -1.69
N ILE A 16 -14.52 0.74 -1.75
CA ILE A 16 -13.50 0.77 -2.80
C ILE A 16 -12.30 -0.03 -2.31
N VAL A 17 -12.08 -1.19 -2.92
CA VAL A 17 -10.93 -2.05 -2.65
C VAL A 17 -9.74 -1.60 -3.51
N VAL A 18 -8.63 -1.24 -2.85
CA VAL A 18 -7.35 -0.96 -3.50
C VAL A 18 -6.42 -2.16 -3.31
N CYS A 19 -6.09 -2.85 -4.40
CA CYS A 19 -5.24 -4.04 -4.32
C CYS A 19 -3.74 -3.74 -4.31
N GLN A 20 -3.32 -2.68 -4.99
CA GLN A 20 -1.91 -2.32 -5.11
C GLN A 20 -1.76 -0.80 -4.97
N ILE A 21 -0.74 -0.37 -4.24
CA ILE A 21 -0.35 1.04 -4.13
C ILE A 21 1.15 1.13 -4.42
N ASN A 22 1.50 1.93 -5.42
CA ASN A 22 2.87 2.29 -5.73
C ASN A 22 3.10 3.73 -5.27
N ILE A 23 4.06 3.93 -4.39
CA ILE A 23 4.39 5.25 -3.86
C ILE A 23 5.81 5.58 -4.27
N GLU A 24 5.98 6.74 -4.90
CA GLU A 24 7.27 7.31 -5.22
C GLU A 24 7.45 8.58 -4.42
N ILE A 25 8.58 8.66 -3.71
CA ILE A 25 8.89 9.78 -2.84
C ILE A 25 10.21 10.37 -3.32
N HIS A 26 10.15 11.58 -3.87
CA HIS A 26 11.33 12.28 -4.36
C HIS A 26 12.10 12.95 -3.20
N GLU A 27 13.42 12.82 -3.22
CA GLU A 27 14.35 13.51 -2.34
C GLU A 27 14.61 14.95 -2.83
N PRO A 28 14.98 15.89 -1.94
CA PRO A 28 15.17 15.71 -0.50
C PRO A 28 13.84 15.66 0.27
N LEU A 29 13.75 14.68 1.16
CA LEU A 29 12.66 14.60 2.14
C LEU A 29 12.99 15.47 3.34
N ASN A 30 12.15 16.46 3.63
CA ASN A 30 12.20 17.13 4.93
C ASN A 30 11.73 16.17 6.04
N ASP A 31 12.03 16.48 7.30
CA ASP A 31 11.79 15.56 8.41
C ASP A 31 10.29 15.31 8.66
N ASP A 32 9.44 16.29 8.37
CA ASP A 32 7.98 16.12 8.44
C ASP A 32 7.49 15.08 7.43
N MET A 33 7.96 15.13 6.18
CA MET A 33 7.60 14.15 5.16
C MET A 33 8.13 12.74 5.48
N LYS A 34 9.33 12.64 6.08
CA LYS A 34 9.85 11.36 6.59
C LYS A 34 8.92 10.80 7.67
N GLN A 35 8.52 11.63 8.63
CA GLN A 35 7.66 11.24 9.73
C GLN A 35 6.26 10.83 9.23
N GLN A 36 5.67 11.58 8.29
CA GLN A 36 4.38 11.25 7.71
C GLN A 36 4.41 9.91 6.96
N THR A 37 5.46 9.68 6.17
CA THR A 37 5.66 8.40 5.45
C THR A 37 5.83 7.25 6.43
N HIS A 38 6.66 7.42 7.45
CA HIS A 38 6.87 6.41 8.49
C HIS A 38 5.56 6.06 9.21
N ASN A 39 4.81 7.07 9.66
CA ASN A 39 3.54 6.88 10.37
C ASN A 39 2.52 6.15 9.50
N PHE A 40 2.47 6.47 8.20
CA PHE A 40 1.62 5.79 7.24
C PHE A 40 1.96 4.31 7.10
N LEU A 41 3.24 3.97 6.86
CA LEU A 41 3.67 2.58 6.69
C LEU A 41 3.46 1.76 7.96
N VAL A 42 3.79 2.31 9.13
CA VAL A 42 3.57 1.64 10.43
C VAL A 42 2.08 1.41 10.67
N ARG A 43 1.23 2.39 10.35
CA ARG A 43 -0.22 2.23 10.49
C ARG A 43 -0.75 1.11 9.59
N LEU A 44 -0.39 1.08 8.31
CA LEU A 44 -0.82 0.02 7.40
C LEU A 44 -0.33 -1.36 7.83
N ALA A 45 0.89 -1.47 8.34
CA ALA A 45 1.41 -2.73 8.87
C ALA A 45 0.61 -3.20 10.10
N LYS A 46 0.20 -2.29 10.99
CA LYS A 46 -0.64 -2.61 12.16
C LYS A 46 -2.07 -3.03 11.81
N GLU A 47 -2.64 -2.43 10.77
CA GLU A 47 -3.94 -2.83 10.22
C GLU A 47 -3.89 -4.25 9.63
N GLY A 48 -2.71 -4.76 9.28
CA GLY A 48 -2.55 -6.17 8.89
C GLY A 48 -3.22 -6.54 7.56
N ARG A 49 -3.53 -5.55 6.71
CA ARG A 49 -4.14 -5.75 5.39
C ARG A 49 -3.17 -5.58 4.23
N TYR A 50 -2.12 -4.77 4.42
CA TYR A 50 -1.14 -4.46 3.37
C TYR A 50 0.23 -5.05 3.70
N ALA A 51 0.76 -5.83 2.77
CA ALA A 51 2.16 -6.22 2.78
C ALA A 51 2.98 -5.06 2.21
N VAL A 52 4.00 -4.63 2.96
CA VAL A 52 4.94 -3.59 2.53
C VAL A 52 6.15 -4.26 1.89
N PHE A 53 6.29 -4.14 0.58
CA PHE A 53 7.43 -4.70 -0.14
C PHE A 53 8.59 -3.72 -0.17
N ARG A 54 9.79 -4.31 -0.17
CA ARG A 54 11.09 -3.67 0.05
C ARG A 54 11.16 -2.28 -0.59
N PRO A 55 11.34 -1.21 0.21
CA PRO A 55 11.60 0.11 -0.31
C PRO A 55 12.87 0.05 -1.18
N ALA A 56 12.73 0.33 -2.47
CA ALA A 56 13.87 0.43 -3.38
C ALA A 56 14.29 1.91 -3.45
N LYS A 57 15.52 2.21 -3.00
CA LYS A 57 16.12 3.51 -3.27
C LYS A 57 16.73 3.48 -4.67
N LEU A 58 16.18 4.29 -5.57
CA LEU A 58 16.67 4.45 -6.94
C LEU A 58 17.08 5.92 -7.10
N TYR A 59 18.37 6.22 -7.14
CA TYR A 59 18.86 7.61 -7.13
C TYR A 59 18.23 8.44 -5.99
N GLN A 60 17.54 9.53 -6.35
CA GLN A 60 16.86 10.49 -5.48
C GLN A 60 15.37 10.16 -5.29
N LEU A 61 14.94 8.91 -5.49
CA LEU A 61 13.58 8.50 -5.18
C LEU A 61 13.55 7.23 -4.34
N LEU A 62 12.61 7.20 -3.38
CA LEU A 62 12.23 6.02 -2.64
C LEU A 62 10.94 5.48 -3.25
N ARG A 63 10.98 4.24 -3.74
CA ARG A 63 9.77 3.56 -4.22
C ARG A 63 9.32 2.48 -3.23
N ILE A 64 8.05 2.54 -2.86
CA ILE A 64 7.39 1.60 -1.96
C ILE A 64 6.22 0.95 -2.68
N TYR A 65 6.11 -0.37 -2.53
CA TYR A 65 5.04 -1.16 -3.10
C TYR A 65 4.20 -1.76 -1.97
N LEU A 66 2.90 -1.55 -2.00
CA LEU A 66 1.96 -2.10 -1.03
C LEU A 66 0.98 -3.02 -1.74
N PHE A 67 0.74 -4.20 -1.18
CA PHE A 67 -0.25 -5.14 -1.69
C PHE A 67 -1.28 -5.48 -0.62
N ASN A 68 -2.56 -5.33 -0.96
CA ASN A 68 -3.65 -5.68 -0.06
C ASN A 68 -3.91 -7.19 -0.09
N PHE A 69 -3.41 -7.91 0.90
CA PHE A 69 -3.66 -9.35 1.06
C PHE A 69 -4.88 -9.63 1.94
N GLY A 70 -5.42 -8.61 2.63
CA GLY A 70 -6.62 -8.73 3.45
C GLY A 70 -7.91 -8.90 2.64
N GLU A 71 -7.89 -8.52 1.36
CA GLU A 71 -9.06 -8.56 0.48
C GLU A 71 -9.01 -9.74 -0.50
N LYS A 72 -10.04 -10.59 -0.47
CA LYS A 72 -10.10 -11.80 -1.31
C LYS A 72 -9.99 -11.50 -2.80
N ILE A 73 -10.62 -10.42 -3.27
CA ILE A 73 -10.56 -10.00 -4.68
C ILE A 73 -9.13 -9.70 -5.14
N CYS A 74 -8.27 -9.21 -4.25
CA CYS A 74 -6.88 -8.92 -4.56
C CYS A 74 -6.04 -10.20 -4.61
N MET A 75 -6.27 -11.12 -3.68
CA MET A 75 -5.63 -12.44 -3.69
C MET A 75 -6.01 -13.24 -4.94
N ASP A 76 -7.31 -13.30 -5.27
CA ASP A 76 -7.83 -14.00 -6.44
C ASP A 76 -7.24 -13.45 -7.75
N LYS A 77 -6.99 -12.14 -7.82
CA LYS A 77 -6.51 -11.48 -9.03
C LYS A 77 -4.99 -11.58 -9.23
N TYR A 78 -4.22 -11.48 -8.15
CA TYR A 78 -2.76 -11.27 -8.24
C TYR A 78 -1.91 -12.40 -7.68
N VAL A 79 -2.48 -13.31 -6.88
CA VAL A 79 -1.74 -14.37 -6.19
C VAL A 79 -2.25 -15.76 -6.59
N SER A 80 -3.57 -15.93 -6.62
CA SER A 80 -4.18 -17.21 -6.94
C SER A 80 -3.82 -17.66 -8.36
N PRO A 81 -3.62 -18.98 -8.59
CA PRO A 81 -3.39 -19.50 -9.92
C PRO A 81 -4.57 -19.17 -10.85
N PRO A 82 -4.32 -19.05 -12.17
CA PRO A 82 -5.39 -18.83 -13.15
C PRO A 82 -6.45 -19.92 -12.98
N LYS A 83 -7.71 -19.53 -12.85
CA LYS A 83 -8.80 -20.51 -12.86
C LYS A 83 -8.77 -21.20 -14.22
N THR A 84 -8.43 -22.47 -14.24
CA THR A 84 -8.59 -23.32 -15.42
C THR A 84 -10.06 -23.28 -15.82
N LYS A 85 -10.35 -22.85 -17.06
CA LYS A 85 -11.70 -22.95 -17.61
C LYS A 85 -11.99 -24.43 -17.78
N THR A 86 -12.72 -25.02 -16.84
CA THR A 86 -13.45 -26.28 -17.03
C THR A 86 -14.63 -26.06 -17.95
#